data_AF-A0A800A4L4-F1
#
_entry.id   AF-A0A800A4L4-F1
#
_cell.length_a   1.000
_cell.length_b   1.000
_cell.length_c   1.000
_cell.angle_alpha   90.00
_cell.angle_beta   90.00
_cell.angle_gamma   90.00
#
_symmetry.space_group_name_H-M   'P 1'
#
loop_
_entity.id
_entity.type
_entity.pdbx_description
1 polymer ?
#
loop_
_entity_poly.entity_id
_entity_poly.type
_entity_poly.pdbx_seq_one_letter_code
_entity_poly.pdbx_strand_id
1 'polypeptide(L)'
;MKKNTAPTETATARYLPGEEIAVLLPLPLAGTYDYRVAEEMTLTAGDFINVPLGARKAIGVVWGKGEGGVPESKLKDVLGRLDCPPLPEVSRDFVDWTARYTLSAPGAVLKMVMSVPEALTPPKPVIAYTLNPKPEPFKPTKARERVLAVLNDGPPRPAAELAREAGTGSGVVKGLVDAGALSPVNLPARAAGPEPDWRLPGPDLSADQDKAARPLQAATKKGGFSVTLLDGVPGSGKTEVYFQAVAEALKQGGQVLVLLPEIALGAQWLQRFQDRFGAAPGQWHSDLTAAQRRHTWRAVAEGQTKVVVGARSALFLPFADLRQIIVDEEHD
;
A
#
# COMPACT_ATOMS: atom_id res chain seq x y z
N MET A 1 11.83 31.71 11.09
CA MET A 1 12.91 30.72 10.89
C MET A 1 12.85 29.66 11.99
N LYS A 2 12.04 28.62 11.83
CA LYS A 2 12.09 27.44 12.69
C LYS A 2 13.16 26.51 12.11
N LYS A 3 14.15 26.14 12.93
CA LYS A 3 15.24 25.23 12.53
C LYS A 3 14.62 23.89 12.11
N ASN A 4 14.90 23.50 10.87
CA ASN A 4 14.62 22.17 10.33
C ASN A 4 15.59 21.20 11.02
N THR A 5 15.14 20.58 12.10
CA THR A 5 15.79 19.38 12.65
C THR A 5 15.54 18.23 11.67
N ALA A 6 16.60 17.50 11.33
CA ALA A 6 16.53 16.23 10.62
C ALA A 6 15.50 15.30 11.30
N PRO A 7 14.88 14.35 10.56
CA PRO A 7 14.00 13.36 11.19
C PRO A 7 14.86 12.56 12.17
N THR A 8 14.78 12.97 13.43
CA THR A 8 15.21 12.13 14.55
C THR A 8 14.22 10.98 14.50
N GLU A 9 14.66 9.73 14.59
CA GLU A 9 13.76 8.61 14.88
C GLU A 9 13.00 8.97 16.17
N THR A 10 11.82 9.55 16.03
CA THR A 10 10.94 9.80 17.16
C THR A 10 10.56 8.41 17.63
N ALA A 11 11.13 7.97 18.75
CA ALA A 11 10.75 6.70 19.34
C ALA A 11 9.23 6.70 19.52
N THR A 12 8.55 5.86 18.72
CA THR A 12 7.09 5.81 18.72
C THR A 12 6.63 5.53 20.15
N ALA A 13 5.75 6.38 20.68
CA ALA A 13 5.27 6.25 22.05
C ALA A 13 4.69 4.83 22.25
N ARG A 14 5.21 4.13 23.27
CA ARG A 14 4.88 2.75 23.62
C ARG A 14 4.02 2.75 24.88
N TYR A 15 2.94 1.97 24.85
CA TYR A 15 1.95 1.86 25.92
C TYR A 15 1.95 0.45 26.49
N LEU A 16 2.03 0.36 27.82
CA LEU A 16 2.11 -0.88 28.60
C LEU A 16 0.73 -1.34 29.08
N PRO A 17 0.59 -2.62 29.49
CA PRO A 17 -0.65 -3.11 30.08
C PRO A 17 -1.17 -2.22 31.22
N GLY A 18 -2.47 -1.97 31.24
CA GLY A 18 -3.14 -1.12 32.24
C GLY A 18 -3.09 0.38 31.94
N GLU A 19 -2.23 0.84 31.02
CA GLU A 19 -2.21 2.24 30.63
C GLU A 19 -3.45 2.65 29.83
N GLU A 20 -3.81 3.93 29.93
CA GLU A 20 -4.92 4.54 29.21
C GLU A 20 -4.42 5.15 27.90
N ILE A 21 -5.09 4.81 26.80
CA ILE A 21 -4.76 5.25 25.45
C ILE A 21 -5.96 5.89 24.76
N ALA A 22 -5.68 6.94 23.98
CA ALA A 22 -6.66 7.60 23.14
C ALA A 22 -6.74 6.87 21.80
N VAL A 23 -7.95 6.44 21.42
CA VAL A 23 -8.20 5.68 20.19
C VAL A 23 -9.10 6.48 19.26
N LEU A 24 -8.62 6.78 18.06
CA LEU A 24 -9.43 7.39 17.03
C LEU A 24 -10.18 6.31 16.25
N LEU A 25 -11.49 6.46 16.14
CA LEU A 25 -12.36 5.56 15.40
C LEU A 25 -12.71 6.16 14.03
N PRO A 26 -12.86 5.36 12.96
CA PRO A 26 -13.22 5.83 11.62
C PRO A 26 -14.73 6.16 11.52
N LEU A 27 -15.22 6.97 12.45
CA LEU A 27 -16.60 7.41 12.62
C LEU A 27 -16.63 8.95 12.64
N PRO A 28 -17.73 9.59 12.22
CA PRO A 28 -17.85 11.05 12.22
C PRO A 28 -18.08 11.59 13.64
N LEU A 29 -17.10 11.38 14.52
CA LEU A 29 -17.09 11.75 15.94
C LEU A 29 -16.03 12.82 16.17
N ALA A 30 -16.26 13.68 17.16
CA ALA A 30 -15.47 14.88 17.38
C ALA A 30 -14.02 14.61 17.83
N GLY A 31 -13.74 13.44 18.42
CA GLY A 31 -12.44 13.12 18.99
C GLY A 31 -12.23 11.63 19.25
N THR A 32 -11.22 11.35 20.06
CA THR A 32 -10.83 10.00 20.46
C THR A 32 -11.71 9.46 21.59
N TYR A 33 -11.62 8.15 21.80
CA TYR A 33 -12.17 7.46 22.96
C TYR A 33 -11.04 6.85 23.77
N ASP A 34 -11.12 6.95 25.08
CA ASP A 34 -10.13 6.34 25.96
C ASP A 34 -10.44 4.86 26.21
N TYR A 35 -9.40 4.05 26.09
CA TYR A 35 -9.41 2.61 26.34
C TYR A 35 -8.22 2.22 27.20
N ARG A 36 -8.31 1.07 27.84
CA ARG A 36 -7.20 0.47 28.60
C ARG A 36 -6.45 -0.54 27.74
N VAL A 37 -5.12 -0.50 27.80
CA VAL A 37 -4.28 -1.55 27.20
C VAL A 37 -4.51 -2.85 27.98
N ALA A 38 -4.93 -3.90 27.28
CA ALA A 38 -5.20 -5.20 27.89
C ALA A 38 -3.95 -5.85 28.48
N GLU A 39 -4.15 -6.82 29.36
CA GLU A 39 -3.08 -7.67 29.90
C GLU A 39 -2.29 -8.35 28.76
N GLU A 40 -0.99 -8.55 28.98
CA GLU A 40 -0.06 -9.17 28.02
C GLU A 40 0.09 -8.44 26.67
N MET A 41 -0.46 -7.24 26.53
CA MET A 41 -0.38 -6.44 25.31
C MET A 41 0.57 -5.26 25.47
N THR A 42 1.34 -4.97 24.44
CA THR A 42 1.99 -3.67 24.29
C THR A 42 1.51 -3.05 22.99
N LEU A 43 1.13 -1.78 23.05
CA LEU A 43 0.73 -1.01 21.89
C LEU A 43 1.71 0.14 21.63
N THR A 44 1.69 0.66 20.42
CA THR A 44 2.37 1.89 20.04
C THR A 44 1.41 2.84 19.34
N ALA A 45 1.69 4.14 19.38
CA ALA A 45 0.92 5.11 18.60
C ALA A 45 0.94 4.73 17.11
N GLY A 46 -0.23 4.70 16.48
CA GLY A 46 -0.43 4.24 15.11
C GLY A 46 -0.90 2.79 15.00
N ASP A 47 -0.83 1.97 16.05
CA ASP A 47 -1.31 0.59 15.99
C ASP A 47 -2.81 0.53 15.64
N PHE A 48 -3.15 -0.33 14.68
CA PHE A 48 -4.53 -0.67 14.39
C PHE A 48 -5.01 -1.72 15.39
N ILE A 49 -6.14 -1.46 16.06
CA ILE A 49 -6.64 -2.28 17.16
C ILE A 49 -8.14 -2.54 17.04
N ASN A 50 -8.59 -3.69 17.56
CA ASN A 50 -10.02 -3.94 17.80
C ASN A 50 -10.40 -3.43 19.19
N VAL A 51 -11.49 -2.67 19.27
CA VAL A 51 -12.03 -2.16 20.52
C VAL A 51 -13.53 -2.41 20.63
N PRO A 52 -14.07 -2.55 21.85
CA PRO A 52 -15.51 -2.62 22.05
C PRO A 52 -16.14 -1.22 21.89
N LEU A 53 -17.23 -1.14 21.12
CA LEU A 53 -18.00 0.09 20.93
C LEU A 53 -19.50 -0.23 21.10
N GLY A 54 -20.06 0.10 22.27
CA GLY A 54 -21.41 -0.34 22.64
C GLY A 54 -21.50 -1.86 22.64
N ALA A 55 -22.42 -2.41 21.83
CA ALA A 55 -22.64 -3.85 21.65
C ALA A 55 -21.83 -4.49 20.50
N ARG A 56 -21.09 -3.68 19.71
CA ARG A 56 -20.31 -4.16 18.56
C ARG A 56 -18.81 -4.01 18.79
N LYS A 57 -18.02 -4.63 17.92
CA LYS A 57 -16.57 -4.39 17.79
C LYS A 57 -16.33 -3.33 16.71
N ALA A 58 -15.28 -2.54 16.87
CA ALA A 58 -14.82 -1.57 15.88
C ALA A 58 -13.30 -1.64 15.77
N ILE A 59 -12.78 -1.30 14.58
CA ILE A 59 -11.35 -1.09 14.38
C ILE A 59 -11.07 0.39 14.60
N GLY A 60 -10.08 0.69 15.44
CA GLY A 60 -9.56 2.03 15.68
C GLY A 60 -8.05 2.09 15.54
N VAL A 61 -7.50 3.29 15.65
CA VAL A 61 -6.06 3.55 15.64
C VAL A 61 -5.66 4.18 16.96
N VAL A 62 -4.59 3.68 17.58
CA VAL A 62 -4.00 4.31 18.77
C VAL A 62 -3.48 5.69 18.39
N TRP A 63 -4.13 6.75 18.84
CA TRP A 63 -3.76 8.12 18.50
C TRP A 63 -2.65 8.64 19.40
N GLY A 64 -2.70 8.28 20.68
CA GLY A 64 -1.75 8.72 21.68
C GLY A 64 -2.12 8.26 23.10
N LYS A 65 -1.59 8.97 24.09
CA LYS A 65 -1.96 8.79 25.50
C LYS A 65 -3.42 9.18 25.69
N GLY A 66 -4.14 8.48 26.57
CA GLY A 66 -5.52 8.82 26.91
C GLY A 66 -5.67 10.27 27.35
N GLU A 67 -6.79 10.89 26.95
CA GLU A 67 -7.12 12.26 27.37
C GLU A 67 -7.50 12.31 28.86
N GLY A 68 -7.99 11.19 29.38
CA GLY A 68 -8.45 11.04 30.75
C GLY A 68 -9.86 11.60 30.93
N GLY A 69 -10.38 11.48 32.15
CA GLY A 69 -11.74 11.93 32.47
C GLY A 69 -12.81 10.84 32.32
N VAL A 70 -12.43 9.65 31.85
CA VAL A 70 -13.25 8.44 31.99
C VAL A 70 -12.91 7.74 33.31
N PRO A 71 -13.89 7.47 34.20
CA PRO A 71 -13.64 6.67 35.40
C PRO A 71 -13.10 5.29 35.03
N GLU A 72 -12.11 4.80 35.79
CA GLU A 72 -11.45 3.52 35.55
C GLU A 72 -12.44 2.34 35.40
N SER A 73 -13.54 2.37 36.16
CA SER A 73 -14.62 1.38 36.10
C SER A 73 -15.43 1.36 34.80
N LYS A 74 -15.35 2.42 33.99
CA LYS A 74 -16.00 2.54 32.68
C LYS A 74 -15.03 2.31 31.51
N LEU A 75 -13.73 2.33 31.75
CA LEU A 75 -12.72 2.03 30.74
C LEU A 75 -12.84 0.57 30.32
N LYS A 76 -12.97 0.37 29.01
CA LYS A 76 -12.98 -0.95 28.39
C LYS A 76 -11.59 -1.30 27.89
N ASP A 77 -11.28 -2.60 27.90
CA ASP A 77 -10.02 -3.11 27.39
C ASP A 77 -10.01 -3.17 25.86
N VAL A 78 -8.84 -2.92 25.28
CA VAL A 78 -8.55 -3.24 23.88
C VAL A 78 -8.67 -4.75 23.67
N LEU A 79 -9.33 -5.16 22.58
CA LEU A 79 -9.59 -6.59 22.31
C LEU A 79 -8.43 -7.30 21.64
N GLY A 80 -7.58 -6.57 20.93
CA GLY A 80 -6.47 -7.15 20.15
C GLY A 80 -5.85 -6.17 19.18
N ARG A 81 -4.53 -6.28 18.99
CA ARG A 81 -3.80 -5.60 17.91
C ARG A 81 -3.97 -6.33 16.59
N LEU A 82 -4.13 -5.59 15.49
CA LEU A 82 -4.18 -6.14 14.14
C LEU A 82 -2.76 -6.33 13.57
N ASP A 83 -2.61 -7.36 12.74
CA ASP A 83 -1.33 -7.69 12.09
C ASP A 83 -1.15 -6.90 10.77
N CYS A 84 -0.74 -5.66 10.97
CA CYS A 84 -0.56 -4.60 9.98
C CYS A 84 0.50 -3.62 10.50
N PRO A 85 1.34 -3.02 9.64
CA PRO A 85 2.19 -1.91 10.04
C PRO A 85 1.39 -0.79 10.72
N PRO A 86 1.92 -0.14 11.78
CA PRO A 86 1.26 0.98 12.42
C PRO A 86 1.13 2.16 11.45
N LEU A 87 0.08 2.95 11.62
CA LEU A 87 -0.10 4.19 10.88
C LEU A 87 1.02 5.19 11.24
N PRO A 88 1.83 5.65 10.27
CA PRO A 88 2.93 6.57 10.54
C PRO A 88 2.46 7.87 11.21
N GLU A 89 3.34 8.48 12.01
CA GLU A 89 3.07 9.75 12.69
C GLU A 89 2.66 10.85 11.71
N VAL A 90 3.38 11.00 10.59
CA VAL A 90 3.06 11.96 9.53
C VAL A 90 1.65 11.76 8.96
N SER A 91 1.17 10.52 8.88
CA SER A 91 -0.18 10.22 8.39
C SER A 91 -1.24 10.59 9.43
N ARG A 92 -0.95 10.40 10.73
CA ARG A 92 -1.82 10.86 11.83
C ARG A 92 -1.89 12.39 11.86
N ASP A 93 -0.75 13.05 11.75
CA ASP A 93 -0.67 14.51 11.67
C ASP A 93 -1.43 15.06 10.46
N PHE A 94 -1.34 14.38 9.31
CA PHE A 94 -2.07 14.77 8.10
C PHE A 94 -3.58 14.61 8.26
N VAL A 95 -4.04 13.55 8.93
CA VAL A 95 -5.46 13.37 9.29
C VAL A 95 -5.93 14.50 10.19
N ASP A 96 -5.19 14.83 11.25
CA ASP A 96 -5.55 15.91 12.18
C ASP A 96 -5.52 17.28 11.51
N TRP A 97 -4.51 17.52 10.66
CA TRP A 97 -4.40 18.77 9.90
C TRP A 97 -5.57 18.92 8.93
N THR A 98 -5.88 17.88 8.16
CA THR A 98 -6.99 17.88 7.19
C THR A 98 -8.32 18.12 7.91
N ALA A 99 -8.59 17.37 8.99
CA ALA A 99 -9.80 17.51 9.78
C ALA A 99 -9.98 18.95 10.30
N ARG A 100 -8.90 19.54 10.83
CA ARG A 100 -8.91 20.94 11.30
C ARG A 100 -9.11 21.93 10.15
N TYR A 101 -8.40 21.75 9.04
CA TYR A 101 -8.44 22.66 7.90
C TYR A 101 -9.80 22.64 7.19
N THR A 102 -10.43 21.47 7.07
CA THR A 102 -11.73 21.29 6.39
C THR A 102 -12.91 21.28 7.35
N LEU A 103 -12.72 21.62 8.62
CA LEU A 103 -13.74 21.59 9.68
C LEU A 103 -14.53 20.26 9.71
N SER A 104 -13.83 19.16 9.48
CA SER A 104 -14.39 17.81 9.40
C SER A 104 -14.06 17.02 10.66
N ALA A 105 -14.91 16.05 11.00
CA ALA A 105 -14.62 15.13 12.10
C ALA A 105 -13.34 14.31 11.82
N PRO A 106 -12.37 14.22 12.74
CA PRO A 106 -11.11 13.51 12.49
C PRO A 106 -11.31 12.04 12.14
N GLY A 107 -12.29 11.38 12.75
CA GLY A 107 -12.63 10.00 12.39
C GLY A 107 -13.23 9.84 10.98
N ALA A 108 -13.88 10.87 10.42
CA ALA A 108 -14.33 10.85 9.02
C ALA A 108 -13.14 10.93 8.06
N VAL A 109 -12.10 11.68 8.42
CA VAL A 109 -10.85 11.76 7.67
C VAL A 109 -10.06 10.45 7.78
N LEU A 110 -9.94 9.88 9.00
CA LEU A 110 -9.32 8.58 9.23
C LEU A 110 -9.96 7.47 8.39
N LYS A 111 -11.28 7.54 8.14
CA LYS A 111 -11.98 6.58 7.29
C LYS A 111 -11.44 6.54 5.85
N MET A 112 -10.84 7.63 5.36
CA MET A 112 -10.18 7.64 4.03
C MET A 112 -8.88 6.83 4.04
N VAL A 113 -8.08 6.95 5.11
CA VAL A 113 -6.89 6.12 5.35
C VAL A 113 -7.27 4.64 5.48
N MET A 114 -8.34 4.36 6.22
CA MET A 114 -8.87 3.02 6.48
C MET A 114 -9.88 2.55 5.41
N SER A 115 -9.80 3.08 4.19
CA SER A 115 -10.78 2.80 3.12
C SER A 115 -10.78 1.36 2.63
N VAL A 116 -9.83 0.53 3.07
CA VAL A 116 -9.72 -0.91 2.76
C VAL A 116 -9.52 -1.73 4.04
N PRO A 117 -10.57 -1.97 4.85
CA PRO A 117 -10.45 -2.64 6.14
C PRO A 117 -9.80 -4.03 6.09
N GLU A 118 -9.99 -4.77 4.99
CA GLU A 118 -9.38 -6.09 4.81
C GLU A 118 -7.84 -6.04 4.73
N ALA A 119 -7.26 -4.89 4.35
CA ALA A 119 -5.80 -4.72 4.28
C ALA A 119 -5.14 -4.76 5.66
N LEU A 120 -5.90 -4.42 6.72
CA LEU A 120 -5.47 -4.45 8.11
C LEU A 120 -5.38 -5.87 8.69
N THR A 121 -5.79 -6.88 7.93
CA THR A 121 -5.69 -8.28 8.33
C THR A 121 -4.74 -9.03 7.38
N PRO A 122 -4.00 -10.04 7.88
CA PRO A 122 -3.06 -10.80 7.08
C PRO A 122 -3.70 -11.30 5.78
N PRO A 123 -2.99 -11.19 4.65
CA PRO A 123 -3.52 -11.69 3.40
C PRO A 123 -3.68 -13.20 3.49
N LYS A 124 -4.83 -13.69 2.99
CA LYS A 124 -5.13 -15.12 3.04
C LYS A 124 -4.17 -15.87 2.11
N PRO A 125 -3.69 -17.06 2.49
CA PRO A 125 -2.93 -17.92 1.58
C PRO A 125 -3.69 -18.15 0.28
N VAL A 126 -2.95 -18.23 -0.82
CA VAL A 126 -3.53 -18.57 -2.13
C VAL A 126 -3.38 -20.07 -2.33
N ILE A 127 -4.49 -20.74 -2.61
CA ILE A 127 -4.46 -22.15 -2.99
C ILE A 127 -3.93 -22.24 -4.43
N ALA A 128 -2.76 -22.85 -4.56
CA ALA A 128 -2.16 -23.23 -5.83
C ALA A 128 -2.12 -24.75 -5.96
N TYR A 129 -1.79 -25.22 -7.15
CA TYR A 129 -1.74 -26.63 -7.46
C TYR A 129 -0.39 -27.02 -8.03
N THR A 130 0.10 -28.18 -7.62
CA THR A 130 1.26 -28.87 -8.18
C THR A 130 0.85 -30.25 -8.69
N LEU A 131 1.73 -30.91 -9.46
CA LEU A 131 1.53 -32.31 -9.82
C LEU A 131 1.46 -33.17 -8.55
N ASN A 132 0.45 -34.03 -8.46
CA ASN A 132 0.45 -35.03 -7.39
C ASN A 132 1.57 -36.05 -7.68
N PRO A 133 2.55 -36.26 -6.77
CA PRO A 133 3.63 -37.24 -6.97
C PRO A 133 3.12 -38.69 -7.04
N LYS A 134 1.89 -38.95 -6.60
CA LYS A 134 1.21 -40.25 -6.69
C LYS A 134 -0.21 -40.05 -7.24
N PRO A 135 -0.36 -39.78 -8.54
CA PRO A 135 -1.68 -39.52 -9.13
C PRO A 135 -2.48 -40.82 -9.20
N GLU A 136 -3.78 -40.75 -8.92
CA GLU A 136 -4.71 -41.84 -9.20
C GLU A 136 -4.91 -42.00 -10.72
N PRO A 137 -5.29 -43.19 -11.23
CA PRO A 137 -5.62 -43.34 -12.63
C PRO A 137 -6.80 -42.46 -13.04
N PHE A 138 -6.59 -41.56 -13.99
CA PHE A 138 -7.64 -40.71 -14.54
C PHE A 138 -7.68 -40.79 -16.06
N LYS A 139 -8.84 -40.50 -16.66
CA LYS A 139 -8.99 -40.49 -18.13
C LYS A 139 -8.15 -39.35 -18.74
N PRO A 140 -7.16 -39.65 -19.60
CA PRO A 140 -6.37 -38.62 -20.26
C PRO A 140 -7.23 -37.89 -21.32
N THR A 141 -7.01 -36.59 -21.44
CA THR A 141 -7.55 -35.78 -22.53
C THR A 141 -6.50 -34.75 -22.93
N LYS A 142 -6.52 -34.29 -24.18
CA LYS A 142 -5.58 -33.25 -24.65
C LYS A 142 -5.60 -31.99 -23.78
N ALA A 143 -6.76 -31.61 -23.24
CA ALA A 143 -6.87 -30.46 -22.34
C ALA A 143 -6.21 -30.71 -20.98
N ARG A 144 -6.36 -31.93 -20.42
CA ARG A 144 -5.71 -32.33 -19.16
C ARG A 144 -4.20 -32.42 -19.32
N GLU A 145 -3.72 -33.00 -20.42
CA GLU A 145 -2.30 -33.07 -20.76
C GLU A 145 -1.67 -31.69 -20.84
N ARG A 146 -2.34 -30.70 -21.44
CA ARG A 146 -1.84 -29.30 -21.45
C ARG A 146 -1.71 -28.73 -20.04
N VAL A 147 -2.69 -28.95 -19.16
CA VAL A 147 -2.61 -28.46 -17.76
C VAL A 147 -1.46 -29.13 -17.00
N LEU A 148 -1.25 -30.44 -17.19
CA LEU A 148 -0.15 -31.16 -16.56
C LEU A 148 1.21 -30.71 -17.11
N ALA A 149 1.31 -30.48 -18.43
CA ALA A 149 2.51 -29.99 -19.09
C ALA A 149 2.94 -28.60 -18.55
N VAL A 150 1.97 -27.73 -18.25
CA VAL A 150 2.21 -26.42 -17.63
C VAL A 150 2.92 -26.54 -16.26
N LEU A 151 2.71 -27.65 -15.54
CA LEU A 151 3.28 -27.92 -14.22
C LEU A 151 4.50 -28.87 -14.21
N ASN A 152 4.88 -29.47 -15.35
CA ASN A 152 5.90 -30.52 -15.42
C ASN A 152 7.27 -30.09 -14.86
N ASP A 153 7.61 -28.80 -15.00
CA ASP A 153 8.83 -28.18 -14.47
C ASP A 153 8.56 -26.79 -13.85
N GLY A 154 7.28 -26.47 -13.59
CA GLY A 154 6.83 -25.14 -13.16
C GLY A 154 6.60 -25.04 -11.65
N PRO A 155 6.68 -23.83 -11.06
CA PRO A 155 6.23 -23.62 -9.69
C PRO A 155 4.73 -23.91 -9.56
N PRO A 156 4.21 -24.13 -8.33
CA PRO A 156 2.78 -24.24 -8.11
C PRO A 156 2.04 -23.00 -8.62
N ARG A 157 0.87 -23.19 -9.25
CA ARG A 157 0.07 -22.08 -9.80
C ARG A 157 -1.39 -22.14 -9.36
N PRO A 158 -2.06 -20.99 -9.16
CA PRO A 158 -3.50 -20.95 -8.93
C PRO A 158 -4.28 -21.53 -10.11
N ALA A 159 -5.47 -22.09 -9.85
CA ALA A 159 -6.28 -22.74 -10.89
C ALA A 159 -6.60 -21.81 -12.08
N ALA A 160 -6.84 -20.52 -11.82
CA ALA A 160 -7.13 -19.54 -12.88
C ALA A 160 -5.93 -19.33 -13.82
N GLU A 161 -4.72 -19.31 -13.27
CA GLU A 161 -3.50 -19.14 -14.05
C GLU A 161 -3.18 -20.40 -14.85
N LEU A 162 -3.33 -21.58 -14.24
CA LEU A 162 -3.21 -22.86 -14.94
C LEU A 162 -4.17 -22.98 -16.12
N ALA A 163 -5.43 -22.59 -15.92
CA ALA A 163 -6.42 -22.61 -16.98
C ALA A 163 -6.03 -21.69 -18.13
N ARG A 164 -5.59 -20.45 -17.82
CA ARG A 164 -5.14 -19.46 -18.79
C ARG A 164 -3.92 -19.93 -19.58
N GLU A 165 -2.86 -20.37 -18.92
CA GLU A 165 -1.61 -20.81 -19.56
C GLU A 165 -1.80 -22.09 -20.38
N ALA A 166 -2.64 -23.02 -19.90
CA ALA A 166 -2.96 -24.23 -20.65
C ALA A 166 -3.92 -24.00 -21.82
N GLY A 167 -4.50 -22.79 -21.96
CA GLY A 167 -5.57 -22.50 -22.91
C GLY A 167 -6.78 -23.42 -22.70
N THR A 168 -7.25 -23.54 -21.45
CA THR A 168 -8.37 -24.39 -21.05
C THR A 168 -9.36 -23.65 -20.14
N GLY A 169 -10.54 -24.25 -19.92
CA GLY A 169 -11.49 -23.75 -18.93
C GLY A 169 -11.14 -24.21 -17.51
N SER A 170 -11.57 -23.44 -16.50
CA SER A 170 -11.36 -23.74 -15.08
C SER A 170 -11.90 -25.12 -14.65
N GLY A 171 -12.94 -25.63 -15.31
CA GLY A 171 -13.48 -26.97 -15.08
C GLY A 171 -12.50 -28.10 -15.39
N VAL A 172 -11.54 -27.90 -16.29
CA VAL A 172 -10.50 -28.90 -16.60
C VAL A 172 -9.54 -29.04 -15.42
N VAL A 173 -9.11 -27.91 -14.84
CA VAL A 173 -8.25 -27.88 -13.66
C VAL A 173 -8.97 -28.50 -12.47
N LYS A 174 -10.24 -28.10 -12.22
CA LYS A 174 -11.06 -28.71 -11.16
C LYS A 174 -11.19 -30.23 -11.34
N GLY A 175 -11.47 -30.69 -12.55
CA GLY A 175 -11.58 -32.13 -12.83
C GLY A 175 -10.26 -32.90 -12.72
N LEU A 176 -9.10 -32.24 -12.74
CA LEU A 176 -7.80 -32.84 -12.42
C LEU A 176 -7.55 -32.90 -10.91
N VAL A 177 -7.98 -31.88 -10.18
CA VAL A 177 -7.96 -31.87 -8.70
C VAL A 177 -8.86 -32.98 -8.15
N ASP A 178 -10.11 -33.05 -8.62
CA ASP A 178 -11.10 -34.04 -8.20
C ASP A 178 -10.66 -35.47 -8.55
N ALA A 179 -9.87 -35.63 -9.63
CA ALA A 179 -9.32 -36.92 -10.06
C ALA A 179 -7.96 -37.26 -9.39
N GLY A 180 -7.52 -36.46 -8.41
CA GLY A 180 -6.28 -36.71 -7.67
C GLY A 180 -5.00 -36.51 -8.50
N ALA A 181 -5.06 -35.89 -9.68
CA ALA A 181 -3.88 -35.62 -10.51
C ALA A 181 -3.09 -34.39 -10.02
N LEU A 182 -3.74 -33.49 -9.30
CA LEU A 182 -3.15 -32.26 -8.75
C LEU A 182 -3.29 -32.23 -7.23
N SER A 183 -2.25 -31.77 -6.53
CA SER A 183 -2.28 -31.57 -5.08
C SER A 183 -2.31 -30.08 -4.73
N PRO A 184 -3.19 -29.65 -3.81
CA PRO A 184 -3.23 -28.26 -3.37
C PRO A 184 -2.03 -27.95 -2.49
N VAL A 185 -1.45 -26.76 -2.68
CA VAL A 185 -0.41 -26.19 -1.81
C VAL A 185 -0.79 -24.76 -1.46
N ASN A 186 -0.50 -24.36 -0.23
CA ASN A 186 -0.71 -22.98 0.20
C ASN A 186 0.51 -22.16 -0.20
N LEU A 187 0.33 -21.27 -1.17
CA LEU A 187 1.32 -20.24 -1.45
C LEU A 187 1.11 -19.05 -0.50
N PRO A 188 2.20 -18.38 -0.08
CA PRO A 188 2.07 -17.08 0.56
C PRO A 188 1.26 -16.15 -0.35
N ALA A 189 0.58 -15.19 0.26
CA ALA A 189 -0.13 -14.18 -0.50
C ALA A 189 0.80 -13.53 -1.52
N ARG A 190 0.22 -13.19 -2.68
CA ARG A 190 0.94 -12.66 -3.85
C ARG A 190 2.03 -11.66 -3.45
N ALA A 191 3.28 -12.00 -3.79
CA ALA A 191 4.41 -11.10 -3.60
C ALA A 191 4.18 -9.78 -4.34
N ALA A 192 4.76 -8.68 -3.83
CA ALA A 192 4.86 -7.44 -4.59
C ALA A 192 5.49 -7.73 -5.96
N GLY A 193 5.08 -6.97 -6.98
CA GLY A 193 5.68 -7.06 -8.32
C GLY A 193 7.19 -6.76 -8.28
N PRO A 194 7.89 -6.93 -9.42
CA PRO A 194 9.30 -6.54 -9.49
C PRO A 194 9.48 -5.08 -9.07
N GLU A 195 10.54 -4.78 -8.32
CA GLU A 195 10.83 -3.40 -7.94
C GLU A 195 11.29 -2.57 -9.15
N PRO A 196 10.86 -1.31 -9.29
CA PRO A 196 11.36 -0.39 -10.32
C PRO A 196 12.89 -0.21 -10.24
N ASP A 197 13.60 -0.42 -11.35
CA ASP A 197 15.05 -0.29 -11.43
C ASP A 197 15.47 1.10 -11.92
N TRP A 198 15.96 1.92 -11.00
CA TRP A 198 16.46 3.27 -11.29
C TRP A 198 17.71 3.31 -12.18
N ARG A 199 18.43 2.19 -12.32
CA ARG A 199 19.68 2.08 -13.10
C ARG A 199 19.44 1.88 -14.59
N LEU A 200 18.22 1.52 -14.98
CA LEU A 200 17.88 1.37 -16.40
C LEU A 200 18.05 2.71 -17.11
N PRO A 201 18.55 2.70 -18.36
CA PRO A 201 18.72 3.92 -19.13
C PRO A 201 17.36 4.55 -19.44
N GLY A 202 17.27 5.87 -19.27
CA GLY A 202 16.15 6.66 -19.78
C GLY A 202 16.46 7.26 -21.16
N PRO A 203 15.52 7.99 -21.76
CA PRO A 203 15.80 8.76 -22.97
C PRO A 203 16.82 9.86 -22.71
N ASP A 204 17.54 10.27 -23.76
CA ASP A 204 18.45 11.41 -23.69
C ASP A 204 17.65 12.70 -23.46
N LEU A 205 18.02 13.44 -22.41
CA LEU A 205 17.40 14.72 -22.09
C LEU A 205 17.96 15.84 -22.97
N SER A 206 17.12 16.79 -23.36
CA SER A 206 17.59 18.05 -23.93
C SER A 206 18.37 18.87 -22.89
N ALA A 207 19.14 19.86 -23.34
CA ALA A 207 19.90 20.73 -22.44
C ALA A 207 18.99 21.45 -21.42
N ASP A 208 17.78 21.86 -21.83
CA ASP A 208 16.82 22.52 -20.94
C ASP A 208 16.18 21.54 -19.95
N GLN A 209 15.88 20.31 -20.39
CA GLN A 209 15.37 19.26 -19.51
C GLN A 209 16.40 18.85 -18.46
N ASP A 210 17.67 18.67 -18.86
CA ASP A 210 18.76 18.35 -17.93
C ASP A 210 18.98 19.48 -16.92
N LYS A 211 18.95 20.74 -17.38
CA LYS A 211 19.02 21.92 -16.51
C LYS A 211 17.86 21.96 -15.49
N ALA A 212 16.66 21.55 -15.88
CA ALA A 212 15.48 21.48 -15.00
C ALA A 212 15.51 20.26 -14.05
N ALA A 213 16.08 19.14 -14.48
CA ALA A 213 16.17 17.91 -13.70
C ALA A 213 17.17 18.01 -12.55
N ARG A 214 18.32 18.67 -12.77
CA ARG A 214 19.41 18.78 -11.77
C ARG A 214 18.94 19.36 -10.42
N PRO A 215 18.19 20.48 -10.35
CA PRO A 215 17.66 20.98 -9.09
C PRO A 215 16.72 20.00 -8.38
N LEU A 216 15.86 19.29 -9.13
CA LEU A 216 14.93 18.31 -8.57
C LEU A 216 15.70 17.13 -7.95
N GLN A 217 16.68 16.58 -8.66
CA GLN A 217 17.56 15.52 -8.15
C GLN A 217 18.34 16.00 -6.92
N ALA A 218 18.90 17.20 -6.96
CA ALA A 218 19.65 17.76 -5.83
C ALA A 218 18.77 17.95 -4.58
N ALA A 219 17.52 18.39 -4.76
CA ALA A 219 16.54 18.51 -3.68
C ALA A 219 16.19 17.14 -3.09
N THR A 220 15.87 16.15 -3.93
CA THR A 220 15.62 14.77 -3.51
C THR A 220 16.82 14.16 -2.78
N LYS A 221 18.04 14.39 -3.27
CA LYS A 221 19.29 13.92 -2.66
C LYS A 221 19.58 14.56 -1.31
N LYS A 222 19.33 15.86 -1.19
CA LYS A 222 19.54 16.59 0.06
C LYS A 222 18.54 16.16 1.14
N GLY A 223 17.34 15.77 0.72
CA GLY A 223 16.22 15.51 1.63
C GLY A 223 15.69 16.79 2.29
N GLY A 224 14.68 16.60 3.15
CA GLY A 224 13.93 17.70 3.77
C GLY A 224 12.88 18.31 2.84
N PHE A 225 12.09 19.23 3.39
CA PHE A 225 10.99 19.86 2.64
C PHE A 225 11.51 20.84 1.59
N SER A 226 11.03 20.70 0.36
CA SER A 226 11.19 21.66 -0.72
C SER A 226 9.99 21.59 -1.67
N VAL A 227 9.69 22.69 -2.34
CA VAL A 227 8.63 22.78 -3.34
C VAL A 227 9.22 23.37 -4.60
N THR A 228 8.95 22.75 -5.75
CA THR A 228 9.40 23.22 -7.07
C THR A 228 8.23 23.15 -8.03
N LEU A 229 7.96 24.24 -8.74
CA LEU A 229 7.06 24.25 -9.88
C LEU A 229 7.88 23.92 -11.14
N LEU A 230 7.53 22.83 -11.82
CA LEU A 230 8.08 22.49 -13.12
C LEU A 230 7.11 22.96 -14.21
N ASP A 231 7.34 24.17 -14.72
CA ASP A 231 6.53 24.76 -15.78
C ASP A 231 7.01 24.32 -17.17
N GLY A 232 6.06 23.97 -18.02
CA GLY A 232 6.32 23.54 -19.39
C GLY A 232 5.06 23.16 -20.14
N VAL A 233 4.98 23.58 -21.40
CA VAL A 233 3.87 23.25 -22.31
C VAL A 233 3.72 21.73 -22.49
N PRO A 234 2.51 21.23 -22.82
CA PRO A 234 2.33 19.83 -23.17
C PRO A 234 3.33 19.37 -24.25
N GLY A 235 3.90 18.18 -24.06
CA GLY A 235 4.92 17.65 -24.97
C GLY A 235 6.35 18.15 -24.75
N SER A 236 6.60 19.08 -23.82
CA SER A 236 7.97 19.54 -23.47
C SER A 236 8.82 18.48 -22.74
N GLY A 237 8.22 17.36 -22.35
CA GLY A 237 8.88 16.27 -21.64
C GLY A 237 8.98 16.44 -20.13
N LYS A 238 8.03 17.13 -19.49
CA LYS A 238 7.96 17.26 -18.01
C LYS A 238 8.09 15.92 -17.29
N THR A 239 7.46 14.87 -17.84
CA THR A 239 7.53 13.50 -17.33
C THR A 239 8.96 12.99 -17.21
N GLU A 240 9.77 13.16 -18.25
CA GLU A 240 11.16 12.70 -18.25
C GLU A 240 12.01 13.48 -17.24
N VAL A 241 11.70 14.76 -17.05
CA VAL A 241 12.37 15.61 -16.05
C VAL A 241 12.05 15.15 -14.63
N TYR A 242 10.78 14.94 -14.27
CA TYR A 242 10.46 14.47 -12.91
C TYR A 242 10.85 13.00 -12.68
N PHE A 243 10.91 12.15 -13.73
CA PHE A 243 11.45 10.79 -13.62
C PHE A 243 12.92 10.76 -13.17
N GLN A 244 13.71 11.81 -13.45
CA GLN A 244 15.05 11.93 -12.89
C GLN A 244 15.04 12.04 -11.36
N ALA A 245 14.06 12.75 -10.81
CA ALA A 245 13.88 12.90 -9.38
C ALA A 245 13.31 11.62 -8.74
N VAL A 246 12.39 10.93 -9.44
CA VAL A 246 11.90 9.59 -9.04
C VAL A 246 13.07 8.60 -8.96
N ALA A 247 13.95 8.58 -9.95
CA ALA A 247 15.12 7.72 -9.96
C ALA A 247 16.06 7.98 -8.77
N GLU A 248 16.25 9.25 -8.39
CA GLU A 248 17.06 9.60 -7.21
C GLU A 248 16.38 9.19 -5.89
N ALA A 249 15.04 9.27 -5.80
CA ALA A 249 14.30 8.78 -4.63
C ALA A 249 14.37 7.25 -4.50
N LEU A 250 14.20 6.54 -5.63
CA LEU A 250 14.35 5.08 -5.70
C LEU A 250 15.75 4.62 -5.31
N LYS A 251 16.79 5.34 -5.75
CA LYS A 251 18.18 5.08 -5.38
C LYS A 251 18.43 5.17 -3.88
N GLN A 252 17.65 5.97 -3.15
CA GLN A 252 17.69 6.06 -1.68
C GLN A 252 16.79 5.03 -0.98
N GLY A 253 16.08 4.19 -1.74
CA GLY A 253 15.18 3.15 -1.20
C GLY A 253 13.79 3.65 -0.77
N GLY A 254 13.53 4.95 -0.95
CA GLY A 254 12.30 5.61 -0.51
C GLY A 254 11.12 5.38 -1.45
N GLN A 255 9.93 5.77 -0.97
CA GLN A 255 8.69 5.70 -1.73
C GLN A 255 8.37 7.05 -2.41
N VAL A 256 7.73 6.98 -3.57
CA VAL A 256 7.27 8.14 -4.34
C VAL A 256 5.77 8.01 -4.61
N LEU A 257 5.04 9.12 -4.46
CA LEU A 257 3.67 9.26 -4.90
C LEU A 257 3.62 10.19 -6.12
N VAL A 258 3.02 9.72 -7.22
CA VAL A 258 2.68 10.53 -8.39
C VAL A 258 1.16 10.67 -8.44
N LEU A 259 0.67 11.88 -8.23
CA LEU A 259 -0.72 12.24 -8.41
C LEU A 259 -0.94 12.69 -9.85
N LEU A 260 -1.89 12.04 -10.50
CA LEU A 260 -2.37 12.40 -11.83
C LEU A 260 -3.87 12.72 -11.73
N PRO A 261 -4.42 13.59 -12.61
CA PRO A 261 -5.84 13.65 -12.87
C PRO A 261 -6.40 12.24 -13.13
N GLU A 262 -7.61 11.95 -12.67
CA GLU A 262 -8.18 10.58 -12.76
C GLU A 262 -8.26 10.07 -14.21
N ILE A 263 -8.46 10.98 -15.18
CA ILE A 263 -8.49 10.69 -16.62
C ILE A 263 -7.08 10.50 -17.20
N ALA A 264 -6.07 11.11 -16.58
CA ALA A 264 -4.66 11.06 -17.00
C ALA A 264 -3.92 9.82 -16.51
N LEU A 265 -4.53 9.00 -15.63
CA LEU A 265 -4.13 7.62 -15.30
C LEU A 265 -4.28 6.67 -16.51
N GLY A 266 -3.91 7.13 -17.69
CA GLY A 266 -3.99 6.39 -18.93
C GLY A 266 -2.85 5.39 -19.10
N ALA A 267 -3.09 4.39 -19.94
CA ALA A 267 -2.11 3.36 -20.31
C ALA A 267 -0.76 3.93 -20.79
N GLN A 268 -0.74 5.13 -21.37
CA GLN A 268 0.49 5.75 -21.87
C GLN A 268 1.47 6.11 -20.74
N TRP A 269 1.00 6.67 -19.62
CA TRP A 269 1.88 7.00 -18.51
C TRP A 269 2.45 5.74 -17.87
N LEU A 270 1.60 4.73 -17.68
CA LEU A 270 2.01 3.41 -17.15
C LEU A 270 3.06 2.75 -18.05
N GLN A 271 2.87 2.79 -19.37
CA GLN A 271 3.84 2.26 -20.32
C GLN A 271 5.17 3.01 -20.25
N ARG A 272 5.16 4.35 -20.23
CA ARG A 272 6.39 5.15 -20.09
C ARG A 272 7.13 4.83 -18.79
N PHE A 273 6.42 4.69 -17.68
CA PHE A 273 7.02 4.31 -16.42
C PHE A 273 7.64 2.91 -16.51
N GLN A 274 6.92 1.94 -17.09
CA GLN A 274 7.42 0.58 -17.27
C GLN A 274 8.64 0.53 -18.20
N ASP A 275 8.65 1.29 -19.29
CA ASP A 275 9.80 1.40 -20.19
C ASP A 275 11.01 2.03 -19.48
N ARG A 276 10.76 3.04 -18.64
CA ARG A 276 11.81 3.76 -17.89
C ARG A 276 12.41 2.94 -16.76
N PHE A 277 11.61 2.14 -16.03
CA PHE A 277 12.02 1.50 -14.78
C PHE A 277 11.88 -0.04 -14.79
N GLY A 278 11.47 -0.65 -15.90
CA GLY A 278 11.38 -2.11 -16.05
C GLY A 278 10.27 -2.79 -15.26
N ALA A 279 9.49 -2.03 -14.49
CA ALA A 279 8.40 -2.53 -13.66
C ALA A 279 7.21 -1.57 -13.68
N ALA A 280 6.00 -2.10 -13.49
CA ALA A 280 4.82 -1.28 -13.34
C ALA A 280 4.80 -0.62 -11.94
N PRO A 281 4.31 0.62 -11.82
CA PRO A 281 4.10 1.25 -10.52
C PRO A 281 2.88 0.65 -9.82
N GLY A 282 2.81 0.79 -8.50
CA GLY A 282 1.57 0.54 -7.77
C GLY A 282 0.51 1.53 -8.20
N GLN A 283 -0.74 1.08 -8.35
CA GLN A 283 -1.84 1.91 -8.79
C GLN A 283 -2.83 2.15 -7.65
N TRP A 284 -3.40 3.36 -7.59
CA TRP A 284 -4.47 3.71 -6.64
C TRP A 284 -5.54 4.62 -7.27
N HIS A 285 -6.64 4.02 -7.73
CA HIS A 285 -7.78 4.71 -8.34
C HIS A 285 -9.09 3.92 -8.14
N SER A 286 -10.20 4.49 -8.58
CA SER A 286 -11.57 3.99 -8.39
C SER A 286 -11.83 2.63 -9.07
N ASP A 287 -11.27 2.41 -10.26
CA ASP A 287 -11.48 1.17 -11.05
C ASP A 287 -10.77 -0.08 -10.49
N LEU A 288 -9.96 0.05 -9.44
CA LEU A 288 -9.28 -1.10 -8.84
C LEU A 288 -10.27 -2.00 -8.10
N THR A 289 -10.13 -3.31 -8.33
CA THR A 289 -10.85 -4.32 -7.56
C THR A 289 -10.48 -4.24 -6.06
N ALA A 290 -11.37 -4.73 -5.20
CA ALA A 290 -11.11 -4.79 -3.76
C ALA A 290 -9.79 -5.53 -3.42
N ALA A 291 -9.49 -6.62 -4.15
CA ALA A 291 -8.25 -7.36 -3.99
C ALA A 291 -7.01 -6.55 -4.39
N GLN A 292 -7.07 -5.79 -5.49
CA GLN A 292 -5.98 -4.90 -5.92
C GLN A 292 -5.77 -3.76 -4.91
N ARG A 293 -6.85 -3.10 -4.47
CA ARG A 293 -6.76 -2.05 -3.44
C ARG A 293 -6.16 -2.59 -2.15
N ARG A 294 -6.59 -3.78 -1.71
CA ARG A 294 -6.02 -4.43 -0.52
C ARG A 294 -4.52 -4.68 -0.67
N HIS A 295 -4.12 -5.21 -1.82
CA HIS A 295 -2.71 -5.49 -2.10
C HIS A 295 -1.86 -4.22 -2.14
N THR A 296 -2.27 -3.21 -2.92
CA THR A 296 -1.52 -1.93 -3.01
C THR A 296 -1.43 -1.25 -1.66
N TRP A 297 -2.53 -1.13 -0.92
CA TRP A 297 -2.56 -0.48 0.40
C TRP A 297 -1.55 -1.12 1.34
N ARG A 298 -1.54 -2.47 1.42
CA ARG A 298 -0.65 -3.20 2.31
C ARG A 298 0.80 -3.12 1.85
N ALA A 299 1.06 -3.26 0.56
CA ALA A 299 2.41 -3.13 0.00
C ALA A 299 2.99 -1.71 0.19
N VAL A 300 2.15 -0.67 0.20
CA VAL A 300 2.57 0.70 0.54
C VAL A 300 2.90 0.83 2.03
N ALA A 301 2.04 0.30 2.91
CA ALA A 301 2.24 0.28 4.37
C ALA A 301 3.50 -0.50 4.78
N GLU A 302 3.83 -1.56 4.05
CA GLU A 302 5.00 -2.42 4.28
C GLU A 302 6.26 -1.91 3.55
N GLY A 303 6.17 -0.80 2.80
CA GLY A 303 7.31 -0.22 2.06
C GLY A 303 7.77 -1.01 0.83
N GLN A 304 7.00 -2.01 0.40
CA GLN A 304 7.27 -2.88 -0.76
C GLN A 304 6.95 -2.18 -2.09
N THR A 305 5.92 -1.34 -2.13
CA THR A 305 5.61 -0.54 -3.33
C THR A 305 6.42 0.76 -3.30
N LYS A 306 7.45 0.85 -4.16
CA LYS A 306 8.35 2.03 -4.22
C LYS A 306 7.78 3.23 -4.96
N VAL A 307 6.94 3.03 -5.97
CA VAL A 307 6.24 4.12 -6.64
C VAL A 307 4.76 3.80 -6.71
N VAL A 308 3.94 4.77 -6.30
CA VAL A 308 2.48 4.74 -6.46
C VAL A 308 2.09 5.84 -7.43
N VAL A 309 1.31 5.47 -8.45
CA VAL A 309 0.54 6.42 -9.26
C VAL A 309 -0.93 6.33 -8.86
N GLY A 310 -1.57 7.46 -8.65
CA GLY A 310 -2.95 7.45 -8.21
C GLY A 310 -3.66 8.78 -8.32
N ALA A 311 -4.97 8.73 -8.11
CA ALA A 311 -5.80 9.92 -7.99
C ALA A 311 -5.63 10.55 -6.60
N ARG A 312 -6.34 11.67 -6.34
CA ARG A 312 -6.29 12.45 -5.09
C ARG A 312 -6.40 11.60 -3.80
N SER A 313 -7.17 10.51 -3.82
CA SER A 313 -7.32 9.62 -2.65
C SER A 313 -6.05 8.87 -2.25
N ALA A 314 -5.04 8.82 -3.13
CA ALA A 314 -3.73 8.21 -2.84
C ALA A 314 -2.94 8.99 -1.78
N LEU A 315 -3.26 10.26 -1.53
CA LEU A 315 -2.70 11.06 -0.43
C LEU A 315 -2.94 10.41 0.94
N PHE A 316 -3.98 9.60 1.09
CA PHE A 316 -4.33 8.94 2.36
C PHE A 316 -3.71 7.55 2.50
N LEU A 317 -2.86 7.12 1.57
CA LEU A 317 -2.13 5.86 1.72
C LEU A 317 -1.07 5.96 2.83
N PRO A 318 -0.90 4.92 3.66
CA PRO A 318 0.03 4.95 4.79
C PRO A 318 1.46 4.62 4.35
N PHE A 319 2.10 5.48 3.56
CA PHE A 319 3.48 5.25 3.13
C PHE A 319 4.44 5.06 4.31
N ALA A 320 5.22 3.97 4.28
CA ALA A 320 6.24 3.69 5.28
C ALA A 320 7.42 4.68 5.21
N ASP A 321 7.81 5.10 4.01
CA ASP A 321 8.94 6.03 3.80
C ASP A 321 8.73 6.93 2.56
N LEU A 322 7.73 7.81 2.60
CA LEU A 322 7.45 8.75 1.51
C LEU A 322 8.51 9.84 1.42
N ARG A 323 9.25 9.87 0.31
CA ARG A 323 10.33 10.86 0.07
C ARG A 323 9.92 11.96 -0.90
N GLN A 324 8.97 11.68 -1.79
CA GLN A 324 8.60 12.59 -2.84
C GLN A 324 7.12 12.46 -3.21
N ILE A 325 6.46 13.60 -3.39
CA ILE A 325 5.14 13.70 -4.01
C ILE A 325 5.31 14.54 -5.28
N ILE A 326 4.82 14.01 -6.41
CA ILE A 326 4.72 14.70 -7.68
C ILE A 326 3.23 14.91 -7.95
N VAL A 327 2.84 16.14 -8.26
CA VAL A 327 1.48 16.48 -8.71
C VAL A 327 1.61 16.91 -10.16
N ASP A 328 1.16 16.06 -11.07
CA ASP A 328 1.12 16.39 -12.50
C ASP A 328 -0.20 17.10 -12.81
N GLU A 329 -0.16 18.04 -13.75
CA GLU A 329 -1.31 18.89 -14.10
C GLU A 329 -1.97 19.55 -12.86
N GLU A 330 -1.16 20.21 -12.01
CA GLU A 330 -1.57 20.75 -10.70
C GLU A 330 -2.74 21.74 -10.68
N HIS A 331 -3.10 22.29 -11.84
CA HIS A 331 -4.20 23.22 -12.00
C HIS A 331 -5.59 22.56 -12.00
N ASP A 332 -5.66 21.23 -12.12
CA ASP A 332 -6.87 20.40 -12.00
C ASP A 332 -7.21 20.06 -10.53
#